data_AF-A0A965IFV5-F1
#
_entry.id   AF-A0A965IFV5-F1
#
_cell.length_a   1.000
_cell.length_b   1.000
_cell.length_c   1.000
_cell.angle_alpha   90.00
_cell.angle_beta   90.00
_cell.angle_gamma   90.00
#
_symmetry.space_group_name_H-M   'P 1'
#
loop_
_entity.id
_entity.type
_entity.pdbx_description
1 polymer ?
#
loop_
_entity_poly.entity_id
_entity_poly.type
_entity_poly.pdbx_seq_one_letter_code
_entity_poly.pdbx_strand_id
1 'polypeptide(L)'
;MPAVNDPCWRDVSGVAALELPFRVQLPDGSTRTDPSQWSEDADVLAATGWTRSTLTQADLDALYPPAPEPSWLEAGYETPEGWRLGWQADDVALLTGLYVLAARANQLGVTQPCVVTDMAGERHTLTFAEFEALMLAYGAARAAASAGGDA
;
A
#
# COMPACT_ATOMS: atom_id res chain seq x y z
N MET A 1 -7.65 18.00 2.07
CA MET A 1 -7.35 16.93 3.04
C MET A 1 -7.59 17.52 4.42
N PRO A 2 -8.35 16.86 5.30
CA PRO A 2 -8.59 17.36 6.65
C PRO A 2 -7.28 17.54 7.42
N ALA A 3 -7.22 18.56 8.27
CA ALA A 3 -6.06 18.90 9.08
C ALA A 3 -6.40 18.96 10.57
N VAL A 4 -5.37 18.96 11.42
CA VAL A 4 -5.55 19.14 12.86
C VAL A 4 -6.23 20.48 13.11
N ASN A 5 -7.23 20.49 14.00
CA ASN A 5 -8.13 21.59 14.30
C ASN A 5 -9.26 21.86 13.29
N ASP A 6 -9.38 21.07 12.21
CA ASP A 6 -10.56 21.17 11.34
C ASP A 6 -11.83 20.73 12.10
N PRO A 7 -12.99 21.33 11.79
CA PRO A 7 -14.25 20.98 12.44
C PRO A 7 -14.65 19.54 12.11
N CYS A 8 -15.07 18.80 13.13
CA CYS A 8 -15.59 17.44 12.99
C CYS A 8 -16.80 17.21 13.90
N TRP A 9 -17.48 16.09 13.64
CA TRP A 9 -18.53 15.56 14.50
C TRP A 9 -17.99 14.43 15.36
N ARG A 10 -18.49 14.27 16.58
CA ARG A 10 -18.18 13.14 17.45
C ARG A 10 -19.45 12.44 17.86
N ASP A 11 -19.44 11.12 17.75
CA ASP A 11 -20.54 10.29 18.23
C ASP A 11 -20.51 10.14 19.76
N VAL A 12 -21.47 9.40 20.30
CA VAL A 12 -21.56 9.06 21.73
C VAL A 12 -20.35 8.30 22.28
N SER A 13 -19.59 7.63 21.42
CA SER A 13 -18.37 6.89 21.76
C SER A 13 -17.11 7.75 21.64
N GLY A 14 -17.24 9.01 21.21
CA GLY A 14 -16.14 9.96 21.04
C GLY A 14 -15.39 9.83 19.71
N VAL A 15 -15.86 8.95 18.80
CA VAL A 15 -15.23 8.72 17.49
C VAL A 15 -15.49 9.90 16.57
N ALA A 16 -14.43 10.44 15.98
CA ALA A 16 -14.55 11.55 15.04
C ALA A 16 -15.11 11.08 13.68
N ALA A 17 -16.02 11.88 13.13
CA ALA A 17 -16.56 11.74 11.79
C ALA A 17 -16.50 13.08 11.06
N LEU A 18 -16.18 13.05 9.77
CA LEU A 18 -16.15 14.25 8.92
C LEU A 18 -17.57 14.69 8.52
N GLU A 19 -18.49 13.73 8.44
CA GLU A 19 -19.87 13.95 8.05
C GLU A 19 -20.82 13.27 9.04
N LEU A 20 -21.98 13.88 9.23
CA LEU A 20 -23.06 13.29 10.02
C LEU A 20 -23.83 12.25 9.19
N PRO A 21 -24.41 11.23 9.84
CA PRO A 21 -25.23 10.24 9.16
C PRO A 21 -26.45 10.89 8.49
N PHE A 22 -26.74 10.52 7.24
CA PHE A 22 -27.84 11.13 6.47
C PHE A 22 -29.21 11.05 7.18
N ARG A 23 -29.41 9.98 7.95
CA ARG A 23 -30.65 9.66 8.65
C ARG A 23 -30.36 9.28 10.10
N VAL A 24 -31.11 9.86 11.03
CA VAL A 24 -31.10 9.50 12.46
C VAL A 24 -32.51 9.21 12.95
N GLN A 25 -32.65 8.21 13.81
CA GLN A 25 -33.90 7.91 14.50
C GLN A 25 -33.84 8.50 15.91
N LEU A 26 -34.88 9.22 16.29
CA LEU A 26 -35.00 9.85 17.60
C LEU A 26 -35.67 8.89 18.60
N PRO A 27 -35.47 9.10 19.92
CA PRO A 27 -36.11 8.28 20.95
C PRO A 27 -37.65 8.29 20.92
N ASP A 28 -38.26 9.33 20.33
CA ASP A 28 -39.70 9.45 20.12
C ASP A 28 -40.23 8.61 18.95
N GLY A 29 -39.35 7.87 18.26
CA GLY A 29 -39.67 7.04 17.10
C GLY A 29 -39.70 7.80 15.78
N SER A 30 -39.60 9.13 15.79
CA SER A 30 -39.51 9.94 14.59
C SER A 30 -38.13 9.83 13.94
N THR A 31 -38.04 10.23 12.68
CA THR A 31 -36.79 10.22 11.91
C THR A 31 -36.47 11.64 11.47
N ARG A 32 -35.19 12.02 11.52
CA ARG A 32 -34.68 13.19 10.79
C ARG A 32 -33.83 12.71 9.61
N THR A 33 -34.06 13.34 8.47
CA THR A 33 -33.31 13.17 7.23
C THR A 33 -32.76 14.54 6.87
N ASP A 34 -31.58 14.60 6.25
CA ASP A 34 -30.84 15.85 5.95
C ASP A 34 -30.06 16.43 7.15
N PRO A 35 -28.77 16.08 7.28
CA PRO A 35 -27.88 16.61 8.31
C PRO A 35 -27.74 18.12 8.35
N SER A 36 -27.92 18.81 7.22
CA SER A 36 -27.80 20.27 7.21
C SER A 36 -28.86 20.95 8.08
N GLN A 37 -30.01 20.30 8.26
CA GLN A 37 -31.13 20.85 9.04
C GLN A 37 -31.05 20.43 10.50
N TRP A 38 -30.95 19.12 10.77
CA TRP A 38 -31.03 18.64 12.15
C TRP A 38 -29.76 18.87 12.95
N SER A 39 -28.62 19.13 12.31
CA SER A 39 -27.37 19.46 12.99
C SER A 39 -27.31 20.87 13.57
N GLU A 40 -28.32 21.71 13.28
CA GLU A 40 -28.53 23.02 13.89
C GLU A 40 -29.49 22.95 15.09
N ASP A 41 -30.20 21.83 15.24
CA ASP A 41 -31.16 21.59 16.32
C ASP A 41 -30.46 20.96 17.53
N ALA A 42 -30.32 21.75 18.60
CA ALA A 42 -29.64 21.33 19.82
C ALA A 42 -30.34 20.14 20.52
N ASP A 43 -31.67 20.04 20.44
CA ASP A 43 -32.42 18.95 21.06
C ASP A 43 -32.21 17.64 20.29
N VAL A 44 -32.13 17.72 18.96
CA VAL A 44 -31.82 16.55 18.12
C VAL A 44 -30.37 16.10 18.30
N LEU A 45 -29.40 17.02 18.39
CA LEU A 45 -28.01 16.69 18.70
C LEU A 45 -27.89 16.03 20.09
N ALA A 46 -28.58 16.56 21.10
CA ALA A 46 -28.60 15.97 22.43
C ALA A 46 -29.25 14.57 22.44
N ALA A 47 -30.35 14.37 21.69
CA ALA A 47 -31.04 13.10 21.60
C ALA A 47 -30.25 12.03 20.83
N THR A 48 -29.45 12.43 19.86
CA THR A 48 -28.60 11.52 19.05
C THR A 48 -27.20 11.34 19.66
N GLY A 49 -26.80 12.25 20.55
CA GLY A 49 -25.51 12.27 21.22
C GLY A 49 -24.34 12.70 20.33
N TRP A 50 -24.62 13.34 19.19
CA TRP A 50 -23.58 13.93 18.34
C TRP A 50 -23.16 15.31 18.87
N THR A 51 -21.85 15.57 18.83
CA THR A 51 -21.28 16.86 19.26
C THR A 51 -20.33 17.41 18.21
N ARG A 52 -20.23 18.74 18.12
CA ARG A 52 -19.20 19.41 17.31
C ARG A 52 -17.89 19.49 18.10
N SER A 53 -16.80 19.13 17.45
CA SER A 53 -15.46 19.18 18.01
C SER A 53 -14.46 19.52 16.90
N THR A 54 -13.17 19.38 17.21
CA THR A 54 -12.08 19.55 16.26
C THR A 54 -11.27 18.27 16.14
N LEU A 55 -10.71 18.03 14.94
CA LEU A 55 -9.83 16.88 14.70
C LEU A 55 -8.52 17.00 15.48
N THR A 56 -8.13 15.90 16.09
CA THR A 56 -6.79 15.69 16.65
C THR A 56 -5.93 14.88 15.68
N GLN A 57 -4.62 14.81 15.92
CA GLN A 57 -3.74 13.94 15.12
C GLN A 57 -4.19 12.46 15.19
N ALA A 58 -4.60 11.99 16.37
CA ALA A 58 -5.07 10.62 16.54
C ALA A 58 -6.35 10.33 15.75
N ASP A 59 -7.25 11.33 15.58
CA ASP A 59 -8.44 11.17 14.75
C ASP A 59 -8.06 11.05 13.27
N LEU A 60 -7.08 11.83 12.80
CA LEU A 60 -6.57 11.74 11.43
C LEU A 60 -5.91 10.39 11.18
N ASP A 61 -5.12 9.89 12.11
CA ASP A 61 -4.46 8.59 12.01
C ASP A 61 -5.49 7.44 12.00
N ALA A 62 -6.63 7.61 12.68
CA ALA A 62 -7.71 6.63 12.67
C ALA A 62 -8.56 6.67 11.40
N LEU A 63 -8.85 7.88 10.88
CA LEU A 63 -9.63 8.08 9.64
C LEU A 63 -8.81 7.76 8.38
N TYR A 64 -7.51 8.01 8.44
CA TYR A 64 -6.53 7.83 7.38
C TYR A 64 -5.34 7.05 7.93
N PRO A 65 -5.53 5.75 8.22
CA PRO A 65 -4.43 4.92 8.68
C PRO A 65 -3.29 4.97 7.65
N PRO A 66 -2.02 4.95 8.10
CA PRO A 66 -0.90 4.83 7.19
C PRO A 66 -1.10 3.59 6.32
N ALA A 67 -0.66 3.67 5.07
CA ALA A 67 -0.67 2.51 4.19
C ALA A 67 0.02 1.34 4.92
N PRO A 68 -0.55 0.13 4.88
CA PRO A 68 0.10 -1.03 5.46
C PRO A 68 1.51 -1.16 4.86
N GLU A 69 2.47 -1.62 5.65
CA GLU A 69 3.79 -1.94 5.11
C GLU A 69 3.63 -2.92 3.94
N PRO A 70 4.36 -2.71 2.83
CA PRO A 70 4.27 -3.61 1.70
C PRO A 70 4.65 -5.02 2.15
N SER A 71 3.88 -6.00 1.71
CA SER A 71 4.25 -7.39 1.91
C SER A 71 5.63 -7.65 1.33
N TRP A 72 6.32 -8.68 1.83
CA TRP A 72 7.60 -9.12 1.26
C TRP A 72 7.50 -9.26 -0.27
N LEU A 73 6.39 -9.83 -0.77
CA LEU A 73 6.10 -10.01 -2.19
C LEU A 73 6.04 -8.70 -2.99
N GLU A 74 5.51 -7.63 -2.38
CA GLU A 74 5.47 -6.28 -2.95
C GLU A 74 6.79 -5.54 -2.79
N ALA A 75 7.60 -5.91 -1.79
CA ALA A 75 8.93 -5.36 -1.58
C ALA A 75 9.94 -5.89 -2.62
N GLY A 76 9.85 -7.15 -3.04
CA GLY A 76 10.80 -7.71 -3.99
C GLY A 76 12.23 -7.84 -3.42
N TYR A 77 13.19 -8.12 -4.31
CA TYR A 77 14.60 -8.33 -3.99
C TYR A 77 15.43 -7.07 -4.24
N GLU A 78 16.16 -6.59 -3.24
CA GLU A 78 17.17 -5.53 -3.40
C GLU A 78 18.50 -6.14 -3.86
N THR A 79 19.02 -5.64 -4.98
CA THR A 79 20.33 -6.06 -5.51
C THR A 79 21.48 -5.44 -4.70
N PRO A 80 22.71 -5.98 -4.78
CA PRO A 80 23.87 -5.38 -4.14
C PRO A 80 24.15 -3.92 -4.56
N GLU A 81 23.65 -3.52 -5.74
CA GLU A 81 23.77 -2.18 -6.28
C GLU A 81 22.60 -1.25 -5.90
N GLY A 82 21.62 -1.74 -5.13
CA GLY A 82 20.55 -0.94 -4.50
C GLY A 82 19.28 -0.74 -5.33
N TRP A 83 19.14 -1.41 -6.47
CA TRP A 83 17.89 -1.42 -7.26
C TRP A 83 17.07 -2.69 -6.97
N ARG A 84 15.80 -2.72 -7.37
CA ARG A 84 14.85 -3.77 -6.93
C ARG A 84 14.29 -4.60 -8.06
N LEU A 85 14.20 -5.90 -7.83
CA LEU A 85 13.57 -6.87 -8.71
C LEU A 85 12.28 -7.40 -8.09
N GLY A 86 11.21 -7.49 -8.88
CA GLY A 86 9.92 -7.95 -8.39
C GLY A 86 9.92 -9.43 -7.99
N TRP A 87 9.07 -9.78 -7.01
CA TRP A 87 8.85 -11.16 -6.59
C TRP A 87 7.51 -11.73 -7.05
N GLN A 88 6.70 -10.99 -7.82
CA GLN A 88 5.47 -11.57 -8.35
C GLN A 88 5.78 -12.69 -9.34
N ALA A 89 4.82 -13.60 -9.52
CA ALA A 89 4.99 -14.73 -10.43
C ALA A 89 5.38 -14.28 -11.85
N ASP A 90 4.80 -13.18 -12.31
CA ASP A 90 5.08 -12.61 -13.63
C ASP A 90 6.52 -12.07 -13.72
N ASP A 91 6.99 -11.34 -12.70
CA ASP A 91 8.37 -10.83 -12.65
C ASP A 91 9.39 -11.98 -12.73
N VAL A 92 9.12 -13.06 -12.01
CA VAL A 92 9.99 -14.23 -11.94
C VAL A 92 9.99 -14.98 -13.25
N ALA A 93 8.82 -15.15 -13.85
CA ALA A 93 8.70 -15.81 -15.15
C ALA A 93 9.48 -15.02 -16.21
N LEU A 94 9.37 -13.68 -16.21
CA LEU A 94 10.09 -12.82 -17.13
C LEU A 94 11.61 -12.86 -16.90
N LEU A 95 12.07 -12.71 -15.66
CA LEU A 95 13.50 -12.76 -15.30
C LEU A 95 14.11 -14.14 -15.61
N THR A 96 13.39 -15.22 -15.29
CA THR A 96 13.83 -16.59 -15.58
C THR A 96 13.87 -16.84 -17.09
N GLY A 97 12.85 -16.38 -17.83
CA GLY A 97 12.82 -16.47 -19.29
C GLY A 97 14.00 -15.73 -19.94
N LEU A 98 14.28 -14.51 -19.47
CA LEU A 98 15.44 -13.74 -19.91
C LEU A 98 16.76 -14.48 -19.62
N TYR A 99 16.91 -15.05 -18.42
CA TYR A 99 18.08 -15.83 -18.04
C TYR A 99 18.29 -17.06 -18.91
N VAL A 100 17.24 -17.86 -19.16
CA VAL A 100 17.34 -19.06 -20.01
C VAL A 100 17.76 -18.69 -21.43
N LEU A 101 17.21 -17.62 -22.00
CA LEU A 101 17.57 -17.14 -23.33
C LEU A 101 19.01 -16.61 -23.38
N ALA A 102 19.41 -15.82 -22.38
CA ALA A 102 20.77 -15.29 -22.26
C ALA A 102 21.81 -16.41 -22.10
N ALA A 103 21.52 -17.40 -21.25
CA ALA A 103 22.38 -18.57 -21.05
C ALA A 103 22.55 -19.37 -22.35
N ARG A 104 21.45 -19.55 -23.11
CA ARG A 104 21.53 -20.25 -24.39
C ARG A 104 22.31 -19.45 -25.44
N ALA A 105 22.13 -18.14 -25.51
CA ALA A 105 22.90 -17.27 -26.39
C ALA A 105 24.40 -17.34 -26.06
N ASN A 106 24.76 -17.24 -24.78
CA ASN A 106 26.15 -17.33 -24.33
C ASN A 106 26.78 -18.69 -24.66
N GLN A 107 26.06 -19.79 -24.46
CA GLN A 107 26.51 -21.14 -24.85
C GLN A 107 26.79 -21.29 -26.36
N LEU A 108 26.06 -20.53 -27.19
CA LEU A 108 26.25 -20.50 -28.64
C LEU A 108 27.36 -19.53 -29.07
N GLY A 109 28.04 -18.88 -28.13
CA GLY A 109 29.06 -17.86 -28.40
C GLY A 109 28.48 -16.52 -28.86
N VAL A 110 27.18 -16.28 -28.69
CA VAL A 110 26.55 -14.99 -28.98
C VAL A 110 26.75 -14.06 -27.79
N THR A 111 27.65 -13.10 -27.94
CA THR A 111 27.88 -12.07 -26.92
C THR A 111 26.91 -10.92 -27.13
N GLN A 112 25.95 -10.78 -26.22
CA GLN A 112 25.02 -9.67 -26.19
C GLN A 112 24.77 -9.24 -24.74
N PRO A 113 24.55 -7.93 -24.49
CA PRO A 113 24.19 -7.45 -23.17
C PRO A 113 22.84 -8.02 -22.72
N CYS A 114 22.73 -8.31 -21.42
CA CYS A 114 21.47 -8.63 -20.76
C CYS A 114 20.87 -7.31 -20.24
N VAL A 115 19.64 -6.99 -20.65
CA VAL A 115 18.97 -5.76 -20.19
C VAL A 115 17.83 -6.15 -19.25
N VAL A 116 17.91 -5.67 -18.02
CA VAL A 116 16.91 -5.90 -16.98
C VAL A 116 16.23 -4.57 -16.66
N THR A 117 14.91 -4.57 -16.48
CA THR A 117 14.17 -3.39 -16.00
C THR A 117 13.80 -3.62 -14.55
N ASP A 118 14.13 -2.68 -13.67
CA ASP A 118 13.82 -2.77 -12.26
C ASP A 118 12.37 -2.36 -11.94
N MET A 119 11.97 -2.47 -10.67
CA MET A 119 10.64 -2.08 -10.22
C MET A 119 10.36 -0.56 -10.31
N ALA A 120 11.39 0.27 -10.43
CA ALA A 120 11.27 1.72 -10.67
C ALA A 120 11.16 2.05 -12.17
N GLY A 121 11.29 1.06 -13.05
CA GLY A 121 11.26 1.21 -14.50
C GLY A 121 12.62 1.59 -15.12
N GLU A 122 13.71 1.60 -14.35
CA GLU A 122 15.05 1.88 -14.83
C GLU A 122 15.67 0.65 -15.48
N ARG A 123 16.45 0.86 -16.55
CA ARG A 123 17.09 -0.20 -17.33
C ARG A 123 18.54 -0.38 -16.94
N HIS A 124 18.89 -1.60 -16.56
CA HIS A 124 20.23 -2.01 -16.16
C HIS A 124 20.83 -2.93 -17.23
N THR A 125 22.02 -2.61 -17.70
CA THR A 125 22.74 -3.39 -18.73
C THR A 125 23.86 -4.18 -18.08
N LEU A 126 23.80 -5.50 -18.22
CA LEU A 126 24.69 -6.45 -17.57
C LEU A 126 25.39 -7.33 -18.62
N THR A 127 26.62 -7.73 -18.34
CA THR A 127 27.23 -8.89 -18.99
C THR A 127 26.50 -10.17 -18.55
N PHE A 128 26.66 -11.26 -19.31
CA PHE A 128 26.07 -12.53 -18.92
C PHE A 128 26.57 -13.01 -17.54
N ALA A 129 27.85 -12.80 -17.22
CA ALA A 129 28.42 -13.20 -15.94
C ALA A 129 27.82 -12.42 -14.76
N GLU A 130 27.62 -11.11 -14.91
CA GLU A 130 26.94 -10.28 -13.90
C GLU A 130 25.47 -10.71 -13.74
N PHE A 131 24.80 -10.97 -14.86
CA PHE A 131 23.41 -11.40 -14.83
C PHE A 131 23.23 -12.81 -14.21
N GLU A 132 24.16 -13.73 -14.46
CA GLU A 132 24.18 -15.06 -13.83
C GLU A 132 24.35 -14.96 -12.31
N ALA A 133 25.30 -14.16 -11.84
CA ALA A 133 25.50 -13.92 -10.40
C ALA A 133 24.24 -13.32 -9.76
N LEU A 134 23.63 -12.33 -10.41
CA LEU A 134 22.39 -11.70 -9.96
C LEU A 134 21.23 -12.71 -9.84
N MET A 135 21.02 -13.53 -10.87
CA MET A 135 19.93 -14.51 -10.89
C MET A 135 20.10 -15.60 -9.83
N LEU A 136 21.34 -16.01 -9.53
CA LEU A 136 21.63 -16.94 -8.44
C LEU A 136 21.31 -16.33 -7.07
N ALA A 137 21.73 -15.08 -6.83
CA ALA A 137 21.44 -14.37 -5.58
C ALA A 137 19.92 -14.14 -5.40
N TYR A 138 19.25 -13.68 -6.48
CA TYR A 138 17.80 -13.51 -6.52
C TYR A 138 17.05 -14.81 -6.22
N GLY A 139 17.46 -15.92 -6.84
CA GLY A 139 16.86 -17.25 -6.62
C GLY A 139 17.02 -17.74 -5.19
N ALA A 140 18.20 -17.54 -4.58
CA ALA A 140 18.47 -17.89 -3.19
C ALA A 140 17.61 -17.05 -2.23
N ALA A 141 17.54 -15.73 -2.44
CA ALA A 141 16.73 -14.82 -1.63
C ALA A 141 15.24 -15.16 -1.69
N ARG A 142 14.72 -15.45 -2.89
CA ARG A 142 13.32 -15.86 -3.08
C ARG A 142 12.99 -17.17 -2.36
N ALA A 143 13.90 -18.14 -2.41
CA ALA A 143 13.72 -19.42 -1.71
C ALA A 143 13.70 -19.22 -0.19
N ALA A 144 14.56 -18.37 0.36
CA ALA A 144 14.57 -18.00 1.78
C ALA A 144 13.28 -17.28 2.20
N ALA A 145 12.84 -16.29 1.42
CA ALA A 145 11.58 -15.57 1.64
C ALA A 145 10.37 -16.50 1.66
N SER A 146 10.32 -17.44 0.71
CA SER A 146 9.22 -18.42 0.59
C SER A 146 9.17 -19.42 1.76
N ALA A 147 10.30 -19.63 2.46
CA ALA A 147 10.41 -20.49 3.63
C ALA A 147 10.08 -19.76 4.95
N GLY A 148 9.74 -18.46 4.90
CA GLY A 148 9.46 -17.64 6.08
C GLY A 148 10.70 -17.02 6.74
N GLY A 149 11.83 -16.95 6.03
CA GLY A 149 12.98 -16.15 6.46
C GLY A 149 12.83 -14.69 6.02
N ASP A 150 13.19 -13.75 6.89
CA ASP A 150 13.40 -12.36 6.49
C ASP A 150 14.50 -12.35 5.41
N ALA A 151 14.13 -11.95 4.20
CA ALA A 151 14.98 -11.97 3.02
C ALA A 151 15.73 -10.66 2.81
#